data_AF-A0A8S2ECJ3-F1
#
_entry.id   AF-A0A8S2ECJ3-F1
#
_cell.length_a   1.000
_cell.length_b   1.000
_cell.length_c   1.000
_cell.angle_alpha   90.00
_cell.angle_beta   90.00
_cell.angle_gamma   90.00
#
_symmetry.space_group_name_H-M   'P 1'
#
loop_
_entity.id
_entity.type
_entity.pdbx_description
1 polymer ?
#
loop_
_entity_poly.entity_id
_entity_poly.type
_entity_poly.pdbx_seq_one_letter_code
_entity_poly.pdbx_strand_id
1 'polypeptide(L)'
;MMEQKIQEASVKQKLATRDQEGKLIKFEVRDDPEQKNKCDETMELLLAAGYFRVRIKGLSEFDKIVGGLAWCIQACNFAVDIDVLYQENSILRQKIALTERIVLVLSQMKCPFNIEPHQIQGLDFIHIYPIVQWLVKRVFDRRAEVGDFTRAYALNQYEKQFLDKNNIVQVNEKKPLTENVEMIRMRYRPKRRYRYLETKKKKYTRDERKRRVHSTLLEFGQMHQLLLSDNSTSSSTTNENQQNDTKSTVDAMMKNMAGEKTKITTQKVNTLVSKEQNNLIRLLEEYEEKEAALLQEAATSETGQQQLLIRTLTNQLNKQKEKINNSKTQLNEAQEKKQLTFDEAKEALIKQQREQIESEIEQLEKDAQNIDPESLKRVQILMGEYESLKKQETEKKNKYKAEKVQLEQEISKLEARLKSDMNDDPENERMKQIDEQFQQINDRLQKQRLLLVH
;
A
#
# COMPACT_ATOMS: atom_id res chain seq x y z
N MET A 1 14.68 -7.62 -53.78
CA MET A 1 13.30 -7.39 -53.29
C MET A 1 12.23 -8.09 -54.14
N MET A 2 12.30 -8.07 -55.47
CA MET A 2 11.30 -8.75 -56.32
C MET A 2 11.50 -10.28 -56.36
N GLU A 3 12.75 -10.76 -56.38
CA GLU A 3 13.07 -12.20 -56.38
C GLU A 3 12.75 -12.90 -55.05
N GLN A 4 12.93 -12.21 -53.91
CA GLN A 4 12.56 -12.73 -52.59
C GLN A 4 11.03 -12.91 -52.45
N LYS A 5 10.23 -11.99 -53.01
CA LYS A 5 8.77 -12.14 -53.07
C LYS A 5 8.33 -13.30 -53.96
N ILE A 6 9.06 -13.58 -55.03
CA ILE A 6 8.79 -14.71 -55.93
C ILE A 6 9.14 -16.04 -55.24
N GLN A 7 10.24 -16.09 -54.47
CA GLN A 7 10.59 -17.26 -53.67
C GLN A 7 9.62 -17.50 -52.50
N GLU A 8 9.18 -16.46 -51.79
CA GLU A 8 8.14 -16.59 -50.74
C GLU A 8 6.79 -17.05 -51.31
N ALA A 9 6.39 -16.58 -52.50
CA ALA A 9 5.19 -17.04 -53.19
C ALA A 9 5.30 -18.50 -53.66
N SER A 10 6.48 -18.91 -54.14
CA SER A 10 6.76 -20.29 -54.58
C SER A 10 6.79 -21.28 -53.41
N VAL A 11 7.31 -20.86 -52.24
CA VAL A 11 7.31 -21.68 -51.02
C VAL A 11 5.90 -21.81 -50.43
N LYS A 12 5.09 -20.74 -50.46
CA LYS A 12 3.66 -20.80 -50.04
C LYS A 12 2.81 -21.72 -50.92
N GLN A 13 3.12 -21.84 -52.22
CA GLN A 13 2.42 -22.78 -53.11
C GLN A 13 2.77 -24.26 -52.86
N LYS A 14 3.92 -24.57 -52.26
CA LYS A 14 4.37 -25.95 -52.02
C LYS A 14 3.81 -26.59 -50.74
N LEU A 15 3.15 -25.82 -49.88
CA LEU A 15 2.60 -26.28 -48.59
C LEU A 15 1.07 -26.42 -48.56
N ALA A 16 0.38 -26.18 -49.69
CA ALA A 16 -1.06 -26.37 -49.77
C ALA A 16 -1.40 -27.84 -50.05
N THR A 17 -2.02 -28.51 -49.09
CA THR A 17 -2.57 -29.86 -49.24
C THR A 17 -3.64 -29.83 -50.34
N ARG A 18 -3.48 -30.68 -51.36
CA ARG A 18 -4.39 -30.81 -52.51
C ARG A 18 -5.19 -32.10 -52.38
N ASP A 19 -6.50 -32.04 -52.63
CA ASP A 19 -7.32 -33.24 -52.79
C ASP A 19 -7.01 -33.94 -54.13
N GLN A 20 -7.52 -35.16 -54.30
CA GLN A 20 -7.25 -36.05 -55.46
C GLN A 20 -7.63 -35.44 -56.84
N GLU A 21 -8.39 -34.34 -56.87
CA GLU A 21 -8.78 -33.61 -58.08
C GLU A 21 -8.03 -32.27 -58.27
N GLY A 22 -6.95 -32.02 -57.51
CA GLY A 22 -6.05 -30.89 -57.75
C GLY A 22 -6.62 -29.50 -57.41
N LYS A 23 -7.79 -29.43 -56.78
CA LYS A 23 -8.37 -28.18 -56.27
C LYS A 23 -7.72 -27.81 -54.92
N LEU A 24 -7.37 -26.54 -54.76
CA LEU A 24 -6.83 -25.99 -53.52
C LEU A 24 -7.91 -26.07 -52.44
N ILE A 25 -7.67 -26.86 -51.39
CA ILE A 25 -8.50 -26.86 -50.19
C ILE A 25 -8.20 -25.54 -49.47
N LYS A 26 -9.06 -24.54 -49.69
CA LYS A 26 -9.11 -23.38 -48.80
C LYS A 26 -9.78 -23.87 -47.52
N PHE A 27 -8.99 -24.10 -46.46
CA PHE A 27 -9.55 -24.08 -45.13
C PHE A 27 -10.09 -22.67 -44.92
N GLU A 28 -11.40 -22.53 -44.91
CA GLU A 28 -12.05 -21.31 -44.41
C GLU A 28 -11.74 -21.25 -42.91
N VAL A 29 -10.67 -20.55 -42.56
CA VAL A 29 -10.52 -20.02 -41.21
C VAL A 29 -11.67 -19.02 -41.07
N ARG A 30 -12.74 -19.49 -40.44
CA ARG A 30 -13.85 -18.65 -40.02
C ARG A 30 -13.27 -17.64 -39.04
N ASP A 31 -13.03 -16.42 -39.52
CA ASP A 31 -12.63 -15.29 -38.68
C ASP A 31 -13.82 -14.95 -37.77
N ASP A 32 -13.95 -15.67 -36.65
CA ASP A 32 -14.98 -15.38 -35.66
C ASP A 32 -14.62 -14.04 -34.98
N PRO A 33 -15.44 -12.99 -35.14
CA PRO A 33 -15.11 -11.65 -34.64
C PRO A 33 -14.98 -11.62 -33.11
N GLU A 34 -15.64 -12.55 -32.42
CA GLU A 34 -15.55 -12.72 -30.96
C GLU A 34 -14.15 -13.17 -30.53
N GLN A 35 -13.49 -14.07 -31.28
CA GLN A 35 -12.14 -14.52 -30.93
C GLN A 35 -11.12 -13.39 -31.06
N LYS A 36 -11.29 -12.52 -32.08
CA LYS A 36 -10.41 -11.36 -32.26
C LYS A 36 -10.57 -10.32 -31.16
N ASN A 37 -11.80 -10.03 -30.76
CA ASN A 37 -12.06 -9.14 -29.62
C ASN A 37 -11.44 -9.69 -28.33
N LYS A 38 -11.60 -11.01 -28.07
CA LYS A 38 -10.99 -11.68 -26.92
C LYS A 38 -9.47 -11.73 -26.98
N CYS A 39 -8.90 -11.85 -28.18
CA CYS A 39 -7.46 -11.73 -28.40
C CYS A 39 -6.95 -10.36 -27.96
N ASP A 40 -7.57 -9.29 -28.43
CA ASP A 40 -7.16 -7.92 -28.10
C ASP A 40 -7.31 -7.64 -26.59
N GLU A 41 -8.41 -8.07 -25.97
CA GLU A 41 -8.61 -7.99 -24.51
C GLU A 41 -7.52 -8.76 -23.74
N THR A 42 -7.18 -9.97 -24.20
CA THR A 42 -6.12 -10.79 -23.58
C THR A 42 -4.76 -10.10 -23.69
N MET A 43 -4.46 -9.51 -24.85
CA MET A 43 -3.24 -8.75 -25.09
C MET A 43 -3.15 -7.52 -24.19
N GLU A 44 -4.26 -6.80 -24.02
CA GLU A 44 -4.34 -5.62 -23.14
C GLU A 44 -4.15 -6.00 -21.67
N LEU A 45 -4.77 -7.09 -21.20
CA LEU A 45 -4.57 -7.60 -19.84
C LEU A 45 -3.09 -7.94 -19.55
N LEU A 46 -2.43 -8.60 -20.50
CA LEU A 46 -1.00 -8.93 -20.37
C LEU A 46 -0.12 -7.67 -20.37
N LEU A 47 -0.47 -6.67 -21.19
CA LEU A 47 0.22 -5.37 -21.18
C LEU A 47 0.04 -4.65 -19.84
N ALA A 48 -1.18 -4.61 -19.30
CA ALA A 48 -1.49 -4.01 -18.00
C ALA A 48 -0.78 -4.73 -16.84
N ALA A 49 -0.60 -6.05 -16.94
CA ALA A 49 0.19 -6.82 -15.98
C ALA A 49 1.69 -6.51 -16.05
N GLY A 50 2.19 -5.93 -17.15
CA GLY A 50 3.60 -5.54 -17.35
C GLY A 50 4.39 -6.44 -18.30
N TYR A 51 3.72 -7.25 -19.13
CA TYR A 51 4.36 -8.03 -20.18
C TYR A 51 4.41 -7.24 -21.50
N PHE A 52 5.48 -6.48 -21.72
CA PHE A 52 5.58 -5.55 -22.85
C PHE A 52 5.87 -6.19 -24.22
N ARG A 53 6.26 -7.48 -24.27
CA ARG A 53 6.59 -8.15 -25.55
C ARG A 53 5.38 -8.29 -26.47
N VAL A 54 4.16 -8.19 -25.94
CA VAL A 54 2.91 -8.19 -26.73
C VAL A 54 2.88 -7.08 -27.78
N ARG A 55 3.54 -5.94 -27.52
CA ARG A 55 3.57 -4.78 -28.41
C ARG A 55 4.46 -4.97 -29.65
N ILE A 56 5.32 -6.00 -29.66
CA ILE A 56 6.22 -6.27 -30.77
C ILE A 56 5.41 -6.73 -31.98
N LYS A 57 5.39 -5.92 -33.05
CA LYS A 57 4.61 -6.18 -34.28
C LYS A 57 5.14 -7.37 -35.11
N GLY A 58 6.39 -7.78 -34.89
CA GLY A 58 7.03 -8.90 -35.58
C GLY A 58 6.87 -10.26 -34.91
N LEU A 59 6.18 -10.34 -33.76
CA LEU A 59 5.99 -11.59 -33.02
C LEU A 59 4.62 -12.19 -33.34
N SER A 60 4.58 -13.52 -33.52
CA SER A 60 3.32 -14.26 -33.71
C SER A 60 2.39 -14.11 -32.49
N GLU A 61 1.07 -14.10 -32.72
CA GLU A 61 0.07 -14.09 -31.64
C GLU A 61 0.25 -15.26 -30.68
N PHE A 62 0.58 -16.44 -31.22
CA PHE A 62 0.91 -17.62 -30.42
C PHE A 62 2.09 -17.37 -29.48
N ASP A 63 3.17 -16.80 -30.01
CA ASP A 63 4.38 -16.50 -29.25
C ASP A 63 4.16 -15.42 -28.18
N LYS A 64 3.29 -14.44 -28.46
CA LYS A 64 2.88 -13.43 -27.49
C LYS A 64 2.13 -14.07 -26.32
N ILE A 65 1.20 -14.97 -26.60
CA ILE A 65 0.39 -15.63 -25.56
C ILE A 65 1.20 -16.65 -24.78
N VAL A 66 1.94 -17.53 -25.44
CA VAL A 66 2.77 -18.53 -24.76
C VAL A 66 3.84 -17.87 -23.89
N GLY A 67 4.49 -16.82 -24.41
CA GLY A 67 5.43 -16.01 -23.62
C GLY A 67 4.74 -15.27 -22.47
N GLY A 68 3.51 -14.78 -22.67
CA GLY A 68 2.71 -14.13 -21.64
C GLY A 68 2.30 -15.07 -20.51
N LEU A 69 1.81 -16.28 -20.84
CA LEU A 69 1.46 -17.32 -19.88
C LEU A 69 2.69 -17.79 -19.08
N ALA A 70 3.81 -18.04 -19.77
CA ALA A 70 5.08 -18.38 -19.13
C ALA A 70 5.55 -17.28 -18.16
N TRP A 71 5.48 -16.03 -18.59
CA TRP A 71 5.84 -14.88 -17.77
C TRP A 71 4.93 -14.75 -16.55
N CYS A 72 3.61 -14.92 -16.70
CA CYS A 72 2.67 -14.88 -15.57
C CYS A 72 2.99 -15.95 -14.53
N ILE A 73 3.28 -17.18 -14.97
CA ILE A 73 3.68 -18.29 -14.08
C ILE A 73 4.96 -17.93 -13.33
N GLN A 74 5.97 -17.42 -14.02
CA GLN A 74 7.23 -16.99 -13.40
C GLN A 74 7.02 -15.83 -12.41
N ALA A 75 6.17 -14.86 -12.77
CA ALA A 75 5.85 -13.72 -11.93
C ALA A 75 5.05 -14.09 -10.67
N CYS A 76 4.30 -15.20 -10.69
CA CYS A 76 3.67 -15.77 -9.49
C CYS A 76 4.70 -16.37 -8.49
N ASN A 77 5.97 -16.53 -8.88
CA ASN A 77 7.04 -17.12 -8.06
C ASN A 77 6.60 -18.44 -7.40
N PHE A 78 5.87 -19.26 -8.16
CA PHE A 78 5.50 -20.61 -7.73
C PHE A 78 6.75 -21.48 -7.89
N ALA A 79 7.10 -22.24 -6.85
CA ALA A 79 8.26 -23.14 -6.87
C ALA A 79 7.95 -24.32 -7.79
N VAL A 80 8.28 -24.15 -9.08
CA VAL A 80 8.08 -25.17 -10.09
C VAL A 80 9.46 -25.66 -10.52
N ASP A 81 9.71 -26.97 -10.39
CA ASP A 81 10.91 -27.66 -10.91
C ASP A 81 10.91 -27.79 -12.44
N ILE A 82 10.13 -26.96 -13.14
CA ILE A 82 9.93 -26.99 -14.58
C ILE A 82 10.33 -25.61 -15.10
N ASP A 83 11.45 -25.55 -15.82
CA ASP A 83 11.86 -24.32 -16.52
C ASP A 83 10.83 -24.01 -17.62
N VAL A 84 9.93 -23.08 -17.30
CA VAL A 84 9.05 -22.42 -18.27
C VAL A 84 9.77 -21.18 -18.80
N LEU A 85 10.96 -21.39 -19.37
CA LEU A 85 11.74 -20.33 -20.00
C LEU A 85 11.34 -20.24 -21.48
N TYR A 86 10.66 -19.16 -21.84
CA TYR A 86 10.33 -18.89 -23.23
C TYR A 86 11.56 -18.36 -23.98
N GLN A 87 11.92 -19.02 -25.09
CA GLN A 87 12.97 -18.58 -26.02
C GLN A 87 12.35 -18.33 -27.41
N GLU A 88 12.59 -17.15 -27.99
CA GLU A 88 11.94 -16.71 -29.23
C GLU A 88 12.29 -17.56 -30.46
N ASN A 89 13.51 -18.11 -30.50
CA ASN A 89 13.99 -18.94 -31.61
C ASN A 89 13.73 -20.45 -31.40
N SER A 90 12.80 -20.81 -30.50
CA SER A 90 12.51 -22.21 -30.22
C SER A 90 11.92 -22.94 -31.45
N ILE A 91 12.36 -24.17 -31.67
CA ILE A 91 11.80 -25.04 -32.72
C ILE A 91 10.32 -25.30 -32.39
N LEU A 92 9.45 -25.43 -33.40
CA LEU A 92 8.01 -25.67 -33.21
C LEU A 92 7.71 -26.80 -32.21
N ARG A 93 8.50 -27.88 -32.22
CA ARG A 93 8.42 -29.00 -31.25
C ARG A 93 8.67 -28.55 -29.80
N GLN A 94 9.62 -27.66 -29.58
CA GLN A 94 9.91 -27.11 -28.24
C GLN A 94 8.78 -26.19 -27.78
N LYS A 95 8.18 -25.42 -28.69
CA LYS A 95 7.01 -24.60 -28.39
C LYS A 95 5.80 -25.44 -27.97
N ILE A 96 5.55 -26.56 -28.67
CA ILE A 96 4.51 -27.53 -28.31
C ILE A 96 4.77 -28.16 -26.93
N ALA A 97 6.01 -28.62 -26.68
CA ALA A 97 6.39 -29.16 -25.37
C ALA A 97 6.28 -28.11 -24.24
N LEU A 98 6.52 -26.83 -24.54
CA LEU A 98 6.34 -25.74 -23.60
C LEU A 98 4.85 -25.53 -23.29
N THR A 99 3.95 -25.60 -24.27
CA THR A 99 2.50 -25.53 -24.01
C THR A 99 2.02 -26.66 -23.11
N GLU A 100 2.51 -27.89 -23.28
CA GLU A 100 2.19 -29.02 -22.40
C GLU A 100 2.67 -28.79 -20.97
N ARG A 101 3.90 -28.27 -20.80
CA ARG A 101 4.44 -27.89 -19.49
C ARG A 101 3.62 -26.81 -18.81
N ILE A 102 3.18 -25.78 -19.56
CA ILE A 102 2.31 -24.74 -19.01
C ILE A 102 1.02 -25.36 -18.45
N VAL A 103 0.37 -26.26 -19.18
CA VAL A 103 -0.85 -26.93 -18.71
C VAL A 103 -0.59 -27.71 -17.42
N LEU A 104 0.51 -28.47 -17.35
CA LEU A 104 0.90 -29.20 -16.14
C LEU A 104 1.07 -28.27 -14.93
N VAL A 105 1.73 -27.12 -15.13
CA VAL A 105 1.93 -26.12 -14.06
C VAL A 105 0.60 -25.48 -13.64
N LEU A 106 -0.29 -25.18 -14.58
CA LEU A 106 -1.61 -24.64 -14.28
C LEU A 106 -2.43 -25.60 -13.41
N SER A 107 -2.35 -26.92 -13.69
CA SER A 107 -2.96 -27.94 -12.84
C SER A 107 -2.35 -27.97 -11.44
N GLN A 108 -1.02 -27.85 -11.31
CA GLN A 108 -0.34 -27.79 -10.00
C GLN A 108 -0.69 -26.52 -9.20
N MET A 109 -0.87 -25.39 -9.88
CA MET A 109 -1.31 -24.13 -9.24
C MET A 109 -2.80 -24.13 -8.84
N LYS A 110 -3.53 -25.21 -9.13
CA LYS A 110 -4.97 -25.37 -8.90
C LYS A 110 -5.80 -24.28 -9.59
N CYS A 111 -5.50 -24.03 -10.87
CA CYS A 111 -6.35 -23.17 -11.69
C CYS A 111 -7.74 -23.79 -11.84
N PRO A 112 -8.84 -23.03 -11.69
CA PRO A 112 -10.21 -23.57 -11.82
C PRO A 112 -10.63 -23.82 -13.28
N PHE A 113 -9.88 -23.28 -14.24
CA PHE A 113 -10.17 -23.42 -15.67
C PHE A 113 -9.26 -24.48 -16.28
N ASN A 114 -9.87 -25.43 -16.97
CA ASN A 114 -9.16 -26.49 -17.68
C ASN A 114 -8.84 -26.03 -19.10
N ILE A 115 -7.59 -26.26 -19.53
CA ILE A 115 -7.17 -26.00 -20.89
C ILE A 115 -6.31 -27.15 -21.39
N GLU A 116 -6.53 -27.52 -22.64
CA GLU A 116 -5.72 -28.53 -23.32
C GLU A 116 -4.63 -27.87 -24.18
N PRO A 117 -3.47 -28.52 -24.38
CA PRO A 117 -2.38 -27.96 -25.18
C PRO A 117 -2.81 -27.55 -26.61
N HIS A 118 -3.74 -28.29 -27.21
CA HIS A 118 -4.24 -27.99 -28.55
C HIS A 118 -5.03 -26.67 -28.61
N GLN A 119 -5.66 -26.24 -27.51
CA GLN A 119 -6.43 -24.99 -27.47
C GLN A 119 -5.50 -23.77 -27.47
N ILE A 120 -4.33 -23.88 -26.83
CA ILE A 120 -3.29 -22.85 -26.87
C ILE A 120 -2.66 -22.77 -28.27
N GLN A 121 -2.43 -23.92 -28.91
CA GLN A 121 -1.90 -23.99 -30.27
C GLN A 121 -2.89 -23.50 -31.33
N GLY A 122 -4.18 -23.80 -31.13
CA GLY A 122 -5.29 -23.36 -31.99
C GLY A 122 -5.71 -21.91 -31.77
N LEU A 123 -5.03 -21.16 -30.90
CA LEU A 123 -5.34 -19.75 -30.58
C LEU A 123 -6.78 -19.56 -30.10
N ASP A 124 -7.30 -20.47 -29.28
CA ASP A 124 -8.65 -20.38 -28.76
C ASP A 124 -8.75 -19.38 -27.59
N PHE A 125 -8.86 -18.10 -27.96
CA PHE A 125 -8.89 -16.99 -27.01
C PHE A 125 -10.09 -17.02 -26.05
N ILE A 126 -11.16 -17.74 -26.38
CA ILE A 126 -12.34 -17.87 -25.51
C ILE A 126 -11.97 -18.62 -24.23
N HIS A 127 -11.17 -19.69 -24.36
CA HIS A 127 -10.72 -20.50 -23.23
C HIS A 127 -9.41 -19.98 -22.61
N ILE A 128 -8.56 -19.32 -23.40
CA ILE A 128 -7.30 -18.72 -22.90
C ILE A 128 -7.59 -17.49 -22.03
N TYR A 129 -8.56 -16.66 -22.39
CA TYR A 129 -8.83 -15.39 -21.71
C TYR A 129 -9.10 -15.54 -20.20
N PRO A 130 -10.00 -16.44 -19.73
CA PRO A 130 -10.25 -16.65 -18.30
C PRO A 130 -9.00 -17.07 -17.51
N ILE A 131 -8.10 -17.84 -18.15
CA ILE A 131 -6.85 -18.29 -17.53
C ILE A 131 -5.89 -17.13 -17.38
N VAL A 132 -5.75 -16.31 -18.41
CA VAL A 132 -4.93 -15.09 -18.36
C VAL A 132 -5.46 -14.14 -17.29
N GLN A 133 -6.78 -13.94 -17.21
CA GLN A 133 -7.39 -13.10 -16.18
C GLN A 133 -7.08 -13.63 -14.77
N TRP A 134 -7.21 -14.94 -14.55
CA TRP A 134 -6.90 -15.57 -13.27
C TRP A 134 -5.42 -15.47 -12.91
N LEU A 135 -4.53 -15.72 -13.88
CA LEU A 135 -3.08 -15.60 -13.70
C LEU A 135 -2.67 -14.17 -13.37
N VAL A 136 -3.16 -13.18 -14.13
CA VAL A 136 -2.85 -11.76 -13.92
C VAL A 136 -3.30 -11.31 -12.54
N LYS A 137 -4.49 -11.71 -12.09
CA LYS A 137 -4.95 -11.43 -10.71
C LYS A 137 -3.96 -11.97 -9.68
N ARG A 138 -3.53 -13.22 -9.85
CA ARG A 138 -2.56 -13.86 -8.94
C ARG A 138 -1.17 -13.22 -8.98
N VAL A 139 -0.73 -12.71 -10.12
CA VAL A 139 0.50 -11.92 -10.25
C VAL A 139 0.40 -10.62 -9.44
N PHE A 140 -0.73 -9.94 -9.47
CA PHE A 140 -0.94 -8.72 -8.67
C PHE A 140 -0.96 -9.02 -7.17
N ASP A 141 -1.68 -10.07 -6.74
CA ASP A 141 -1.71 -10.48 -5.34
C ASP A 141 -0.28 -10.78 -4.84
N ARG A 142 0.50 -11.52 -5.64
CA ARG A 142 1.89 -11.84 -5.29
C ARG A 142 2.80 -10.60 -5.27
N ARG A 143 2.61 -9.66 -6.18
CA ARG A 143 3.34 -8.39 -6.18
C ARG A 143 2.96 -7.51 -4.99
N ALA A 144 1.73 -7.56 -4.51
CA ALA A 144 1.34 -6.87 -3.29
C ALA A 144 2.05 -7.48 -2.07
N GLU A 145 2.15 -8.81 -1.99
CA GLU A 145 2.86 -9.50 -0.90
C GLU A 145 4.38 -9.29 -0.92
N VAL A 146 4.99 -9.39 -2.10
CA VAL A 146 6.46 -9.47 -2.25
C VAL A 146 7.07 -8.16 -2.77
N GLY A 147 6.26 -7.21 -3.22
CA GLY A 147 6.71 -5.96 -3.81
C GLY A 147 7.51 -5.10 -2.86
N ASP A 148 7.03 -4.96 -1.61
CA ASP A 148 7.73 -4.19 -0.58
C ASP A 148 9.06 -4.86 -0.19
N PHE A 149 9.06 -6.19 -0.04
CA PHE A 149 10.28 -6.95 0.22
C PHE A 149 11.28 -6.80 -0.93
N THR A 150 10.83 -6.91 -2.18
CA THR A 150 11.69 -6.78 -3.36
C THR A 150 12.25 -5.37 -3.48
N ARG A 151 11.43 -4.34 -3.19
CA ARG A 151 11.88 -2.95 -3.17
C ARG A 151 12.91 -2.71 -2.08
N ALA A 152 12.63 -3.15 -0.85
CA ALA A 152 13.57 -3.04 0.26
C ALA A 152 14.88 -3.79 -0.01
N TYR A 153 14.79 -4.98 -0.61
CA TYR A 153 15.94 -5.76 -1.03
C TYR A 153 16.75 -5.04 -2.13
N ALA A 154 16.10 -4.53 -3.17
CA ALA A 154 16.76 -3.79 -4.24
C ALA A 154 17.43 -2.51 -3.72
N LEU A 155 16.75 -1.76 -2.85
CA LEU A 155 17.33 -0.60 -2.16
C LEU A 155 18.54 -1.04 -1.32
N ASN A 156 18.45 -2.13 -0.56
CA ASN A 156 19.58 -2.63 0.23
C ASN A 156 20.76 -3.06 -0.64
N GLN A 157 20.51 -3.69 -1.79
CA GLN A 157 21.57 -4.08 -2.73
C GLN A 157 22.21 -2.88 -3.41
N TYR A 158 21.40 -1.90 -3.80
CA TYR A 158 21.89 -0.62 -4.31
C TYR A 158 22.71 0.11 -3.24
N GLU A 159 22.21 0.17 -2.02
CA GLU A 159 22.92 0.77 -0.89
C GLU A 159 24.28 0.09 -0.69
N LYS A 160 24.34 -1.24 -0.68
CA LYS A 160 25.61 -1.98 -0.58
C LYS A 160 26.58 -1.67 -1.71
N GLN A 161 26.12 -1.57 -2.95
CA GLN A 161 27.00 -1.37 -4.11
C GLN A 161 27.47 0.09 -4.26
N PHE A 162 26.66 1.06 -3.83
CA PHE A 162 26.88 2.48 -4.10
C PHE A 162 27.18 3.34 -2.86
N LEU A 163 26.81 2.94 -1.63
CA LEU A 163 27.23 3.68 -0.42
C LEU A 163 28.70 3.50 -0.09
N ASP A 164 29.31 2.36 -0.43
CA ASP A 164 30.74 2.12 -0.19
C ASP A 164 31.67 3.11 -0.93
N LYS A 165 31.16 3.84 -1.93
CA LYS A 165 31.95 4.80 -2.73
C LYS A 165 31.72 6.26 -2.34
N ASN A 166 30.50 6.65 -1.97
CA ASN A 166 30.14 8.07 -1.86
C ASN A 166 29.54 8.51 -0.52
N ASN A 167 29.23 7.61 0.43
CA ASN A 167 28.57 7.99 1.69
C ASN A 167 29.07 7.19 2.90
N ILE A 168 30.27 7.55 3.37
CA ILE A 168 30.91 6.99 4.59
C ILE A 168 30.05 7.26 5.85
N VAL A 169 29.26 8.34 5.85
CA VAL A 169 28.50 8.83 7.02
C VAL A 169 27.35 7.88 7.42
N GLN A 170 26.54 7.41 6.47
CA GLN A 170 25.40 6.51 6.78
C GLN A 170 25.85 5.09 7.16
N VAL A 171 26.98 4.62 6.63
CA VAL A 171 27.56 3.35 7.05
C VAL A 171 28.05 3.44 8.50
N ASN A 172 28.60 4.58 8.91
CA ASN A 172 29.05 4.81 10.28
C ASN A 172 27.92 4.96 11.30
N GLU A 173 26.71 5.39 10.91
CA GLU A 173 25.54 5.42 11.79
C GLU A 173 24.89 4.04 11.96
N LYS A 174 24.94 3.17 10.93
CA LYS A 174 24.42 1.80 11.00
C LYS A 174 25.37 0.81 11.70
N LYS A 175 26.69 1.07 11.68
CA LYS A 175 27.71 0.29 12.42
C LYS A 175 27.44 0.14 13.92
N PRO A 176 27.16 1.21 14.70
CA PRO A 176 26.87 1.08 16.12
C PRO A 176 25.55 0.33 16.37
N LEU A 177 24.58 0.40 15.46
CA LEU A 177 23.36 -0.41 15.57
C LEU A 177 23.68 -1.90 15.42
N THR A 178 24.53 -2.26 14.45
CA THR A 178 24.99 -3.66 14.30
C THR A 178 25.85 -4.11 15.48
N GLU A 179 26.70 -3.25 16.02
CA GLU A 179 27.55 -3.57 17.18
C GLU A 179 26.73 -3.70 18.46
N ASN A 180 25.71 -2.85 18.66
CA ASN A 180 24.76 -2.97 19.76
C ASN A 180 23.94 -4.26 19.65
N VAL A 181 23.48 -4.62 18.45
CA VAL A 181 22.79 -5.90 18.22
C VAL A 181 23.73 -7.08 18.48
N GLU A 182 24.99 -7.01 18.06
CA GLU A 182 26.00 -8.04 18.34
C GLU A 182 26.27 -8.13 19.86
N MET A 183 26.39 -7.00 20.55
CA MET A 183 26.55 -6.91 22.01
C MET A 183 25.35 -7.50 22.76
N ILE A 184 24.12 -7.17 22.35
CA ILE A 184 22.89 -7.74 22.89
C ILE A 184 22.86 -9.25 22.62
N ARG A 185 23.20 -9.67 21.40
CA ARG A 185 23.26 -11.09 21.03
C ARG A 185 24.31 -11.85 21.83
N MET A 186 25.45 -11.24 22.14
CA MET A 186 26.49 -11.83 22.98
C MET A 186 26.08 -11.84 24.46
N ARG A 187 25.41 -10.79 24.95
CA ARG A 187 24.94 -10.70 26.34
C ARG A 187 23.81 -11.67 26.65
N TYR A 188 22.86 -11.80 25.73
CA TYR A 188 21.70 -12.69 25.83
C TYR A 188 21.92 -14.02 25.10
N ARG A 189 23.17 -14.32 24.70
CA ARG A 189 23.50 -15.61 24.07
C ARG A 189 23.11 -16.74 25.01
N PRO A 190 22.38 -17.77 24.53
CA PRO A 190 22.09 -18.94 25.34
C PRO A 190 23.41 -19.55 25.85
N LYS A 191 23.64 -19.48 27.16
CA LYS A 191 24.82 -20.08 27.80
C LYS A 191 24.47 -21.50 28.20
N ARG A 192 25.20 -22.46 27.63
CA ARG A 192 25.08 -23.88 27.96
C ARG A 192 25.60 -24.10 29.39
N ARG A 193 24.70 -24.35 30.34
CA ARG A 193 24.99 -24.61 31.76
C ARG A 193 25.33 -26.07 32.03
N TYR A 194 24.70 -27.00 31.31
CA TYR A 194 24.94 -28.43 31.45
C TYR A 194 25.39 -29.04 30.13
N ARG A 195 26.14 -30.14 30.19
CA ARG A 195 26.62 -30.86 29.01
C ARG A 195 26.12 -32.30 29.05
N TYR A 196 25.32 -32.70 28.08
CA TYR A 196 24.93 -34.08 27.88
C TYR A 196 26.15 -34.93 27.54
N LEU A 197 26.37 -35.98 28.33
CA LEU A 197 27.35 -37.02 28.05
C LEU A 197 26.71 -38.03 27.11
N GLU A 198 27.04 -37.93 25.82
CA GLU A 198 26.60 -38.87 24.82
C GLU A 198 27.39 -40.19 24.99
N THR A 199 26.77 -41.18 25.62
CA THR A 199 27.32 -42.54 25.69
C THR A 199 27.16 -43.19 24.31
N LYS A 200 28.25 -43.75 23.79
CA LYS A 200 28.36 -44.17 22.39
C LYS A 200 27.25 -45.14 21.97
N LYS A 201 26.55 -44.76 20.88
CA LYS A 201 25.73 -45.57 19.96
C LYS A 201 24.43 -46.17 20.50
N LYS A 202 23.32 -45.43 20.37
CA LYS A 202 21.96 -46.01 20.24
C LYS A 202 21.23 -45.41 19.03
N LYS A 203 20.40 -46.24 18.37
CA LYS A 203 19.64 -45.89 17.17
C LYS A 203 18.49 -44.94 17.51
N TYR A 204 18.39 -43.84 16.75
CA TYR A 204 17.39 -42.79 16.89
C TYR A 204 15.94 -43.32 16.82
N THR A 205 15.30 -43.46 17.98
CA THR A 205 13.84 -43.66 18.08
C THR A 205 13.10 -42.32 18.27
N ARG A 206 11.77 -42.29 18.07
CA ARG A 206 10.93 -41.08 18.21
C ARG A 206 10.98 -40.49 19.63
N ASP A 207 11.06 -41.35 20.66
CA ASP A 207 11.15 -40.94 22.06
C ASP A 207 12.54 -40.42 22.44
N GLU A 208 13.59 -40.89 21.75
CA GLU A 208 14.95 -40.39 21.92
C GLU A 208 15.12 -38.98 21.37
N ARG A 209 14.39 -38.59 20.31
CA ARG A 209 14.32 -37.19 19.86
C ARG A 209 13.72 -36.29 20.92
N LYS A 210 12.62 -36.69 21.57
CA LYS A 210 12.00 -35.93 22.66
C LYS A 210 12.95 -35.79 23.85
N ARG A 211 13.64 -36.87 24.25
CA ARG A 211 14.67 -36.82 25.30
C ARG A 211 15.85 -35.95 24.93
N ARG A 212 16.29 -35.96 23.67
CA ARG A 212 17.38 -35.09 23.19
C ARG A 212 16.96 -33.63 23.22
N VAL A 213 15.77 -33.30 22.72
CA VAL A 213 15.22 -31.94 22.81
C VAL A 213 15.14 -31.48 24.26
N HIS A 214 14.61 -32.32 25.15
CA HIS A 214 14.51 -32.00 26.59
C HIS A 214 15.89 -31.83 27.23
N SER A 215 16.84 -32.70 26.92
CA SER A 215 18.24 -32.57 27.35
C SER A 215 18.83 -31.25 26.87
N THR A 216 18.68 -30.90 25.58
CA THR A 216 19.18 -29.63 25.05
C THR A 216 18.54 -28.43 25.74
N LEU A 217 17.24 -28.46 26.02
CA LEU A 217 16.55 -27.38 26.76
C LEU A 217 17.09 -27.24 28.19
N LEU A 218 17.29 -28.38 28.88
CA LEU A 218 17.94 -28.42 30.19
C LEU A 218 19.36 -27.87 30.14
N GLU A 219 20.13 -28.20 29.11
CA GLU A 219 21.49 -27.69 28.92
C GLU A 219 21.56 -26.16 28.86
N PHE A 220 20.50 -25.50 28.38
CA PHE A 220 20.38 -24.04 28.35
C PHE A 220 19.58 -23.46 29.53
N GLY A 221 19.24 -24.27 30.54
CA GLY A 221 18.59 -23.82 31.77
C GLY A 221 17.08 -23.61 31.66
N GLN A 222 16.45 -24.04 30.57
CA GLN A 222 14.99 -24.08 30.47
C GLN A 222 14.48 -25.32 31.20
N MET A 223 14.05 -25.13 32.45
CA MET A 223 13.33 -26.15 33.21
C MET A 223 11.93 -26.29 32.61
N HIS A 224 11.67 -27.43 31.97
CA HIS A 224 10.36 -27.72 31.40
C HIS A 224 9.38 -27.99 32.55
N GLN A 225 8.46 -27.05 32.83
CA GLN A 225 7.36 -27.18 33.80
C GLN A 225 6.25 -28.14 33.31
N LEU A 226 6.62 -29.18 32.57
CA LEU A 226 5.71 -30.07 31.85
C LEU A 226 5.83 -31.54 32.29
N LEU A 227 6.51 -31.79 33.41
CA LEU A 227 6.48 -33.08 34.12
C LEU A 227 5.54 -33.08 35.34
N LEU A 228 4.71 -32.05 35.51
CA LEU A 228 3.67 -31.98 36.55
C LEU A 228 2.23 -31.88 36.01
N SER A 229 2.00 -32.10 34.72
CA SER A 229 0.64 -32.07 34.14
C SER A 229 0.10 -33.46 33.78
N ASP A 230 0.47 -34.47 34.56
CA ASP A 230 -0.28 -35.73 34.63
C ASP A 230 -0.48 -36.08 36.11
N ASN A 231 -1.22 -35.23 36.83
CA ASN A 231 -2.16 -35.61 37.88
C ASN A 231 -2.72 -34.38 38.63
N SER A 232 -4.03 -34.44 38.90
CA SER A 232 -4.81 -33.68 39.89
C SER A 232 -5.04 -32.18 39.68
N THR A 233 -6.25 -31.87 39.21
CA THR A 233 -7.25 -30.99 39.84
C THR A 233 -6.86 -30.39 41.20
N SER A 234 -6.72 -29.06 41.31
CA SER A 234 -7.31 -28.21 42.37
C SER A 234 -6.67 -26.81 42.41
N SER A 235 -7.55 -25.79 42.39
CA SER A 235 -7.42 -24.45 42.98
C SER A 235 -6.26 -24.18 43.95
N SER A 236 -5.58 -23.03 43.82
CA SER A 236 -5.41 -22.06 44.92
C SER A 236 -4.68 -20.78 44.49
N THR A 237 -5.25 -19.66 44.95
CA THR A 237 -4.69 -18.34 45.19
C THR A 237 -3.34 -18.35 45.92
N THR A 238 -2.41 -17.48 45.52
CA THR A 238 -1.32 -17.01 46.40
C THR A 238 -1.02 -15.53 46.20
N ASN A 239 -1.09 -14.81 47.32
CA ASN A 239 -0.59 -13.46 47.56
C ASN A 239 0.93 -13.38 47.35
N GLU A 240 1.42 -12.25 46.83
CA GLU A 240 2.76 -11.75 47.14
C GLU A 240 2.73 -10.26 47.48
N ASN A 241 2.93 -9.97 48.77
CA ASN A 241 3.35 -8.70 49.30
C ASN A 241 4.87 -8.58 49.14
N GLN A 242 5.35 -7.51 48.50
CA GLN A 242 6.66 -6.91 48.80
C GLN A 242 6.51 -5.38 48.85
N GLN A 243 6.55 -4.87 50.09
CA GLN A 243 6.74 -3.48 50.49
C GLN A 243 8.21 -3.10 50.29
N ASN A 244 8.52 -1.88 49.80
CA ASN A 244 9.72 -1.13 50.24
C ASN A 244 9.93 0.37 49.86
N ASP A 245 9.04 1.11 49.17
CA ASP A 245 9.45 2.44 48.64
C ASP A 245 8.73 3.72 49.13
N THR A 246 7.88 3.71 50.17
CA THR A 246 7.06 4.90 50.49
C THR A 246 7.50 5.77 51.68
N LYS A 247 8.64 5.49 52.32
CA LYS A 247 9.09 6.23 53.52
C LYS A 247 10.16 7.32 53.29
N SER A 248 10.67 7.51 52.07
CA SER A 248 11.76 8.48 51.82
C SER A 248 11.31 9.84 51.24
N THR A 249 10.06 9.98 50.79
CA THR A 249 9.62 11.13 49.99
C THR A 249 8.95 12.23 50.82
N VAL A 250 8.51 11.92 52.03
CA VAL A 250 7.79 12.87 52.91
C VAL A 250 8.75 13.72 53.75
N ASP A 251 9.90 13.17 54.14
CA ASP A 251 10.91 13.89 54.95
C ASP A 251 11.75 14.89 54.12
N ALA A 252 11.80 14.74 52.80
CA ALA A 252 12.50 15.67 51.91
C ALA A 252 11.68 16.93 51.57
N MET A 253 10.37 16.91 51.77
CA MET A 253 9.46 17.99 51.34
C MET A 253 9.21 19.04 52.44
N MET A 254 9.44 18.69 53.71
CA MET A 254 9.26 19.56 54.88
C MET A 254 10.44 20.51 55.16
N LYS A 255 11.57 20.37 54.45
CA LYS A 255 12.82 21.10 54.75
C LYS A 255 13.05 22.37 53.91
N ASN A 256 12.20 22.67 52.92
CA ASN A 256 12.45 23.73 51.93
C ASN A 256 11.55 24.97 52.01
N MET A 257 10.85 25.21 53.13
CA MET A 257 10.06 26.45 53.30
C MET A 257 10.36 27.17 54.63
N ALA A 258 11.59 27.68 54.76
CA ALA A 258 11.94 28.63 55.82
C ALA A 258 13.01 29.62 55.35
N GLY A 259 12.56 30.77 54.85
CA GLY A 259 13.33 31.96 54.47
C GLY A 259 12.45 32.77 53.51
N GLU A 260 12.19 34.07 53.63
CA GLU A 260 12.97 35.18 54.15
C GLU A 260 12.03 36.40 54.31
N LYS A 261 12.34 37.35 55.20
CA LYS A 261 11.47 38.49 55.56
C LYS A 261 11.84 39.76 54.78
N THR A 262 10.84 40.51 54.29
CA THR A 262 10.93 41.98 54.16
C THR A 262 9.61 42.63 54.57
N LYS A 263 9.70 43.61 55.48
CA LYS A 263 8.59 44.39 56.07
C LYS A 263 8.28 45.62 55.21
N ILE A 264 7.00 45.87 54.88
CA ILE A 264 6.39 47.22 54.89
C ILE A 264 4.92 47.08 55.32
N THR A 265 4.50 47.98 56.21
CA THR A 265 3.21 48.27 56.86
C THR A 265 1.94 47.62 56.28
N THR A 266 1.86 46.29 56.41
CA THR A 266 0.73 45.44 56.04
C THR A 266 -0.28 45.32 57.17
N GLN A 267 -0.01 45.81 58.38
CA GLN A 267 -0.80 45.45 59.57
C GLN A 267 -2.23 46.05 59.56
N LYS A 268 -2.44 47.25 59.01
CA LYS A 268 -3.79 47.83 58.90
C LYS A 268 -4.60 47.23 57.75
N VAL A 269 -3.95 46.91 56.64
CA VAL A 269 -4.57 46.22 55.50
C VAL A 269 -4.83 44.75 55.84
N ASN A 270 -3.90 44.06 56.51
CA ASN A 270 -4.12 42.70 57.00
C ASN A 270 -5.20 42.64 58.06
N THR A 271 -5.36 43.62 58.95
CA THR A 271 -6.44 43.56 59.95
C THR A 271 -7.81 43.84 59.33
N LEU A 272 -7.90 44.68 58.29
CA LEU A 272 -9.14 44.87 57.53
C LEU A 272 -9.44 43.65 56.64
N VAL A 273 -8.44 43.18 55.88
CA VAL A 273 -8.56 41.99 55.01
C VAL A 273 -8.75 40.73 55.85
N SER A 274 -8.18 40.63 57.05
CA SER A 274 -8.46 39.52 57.99
C SER A 274 -9.85 39.64 58.59
N LYS A 275 -10.38 40.84 58.85
CA LYS A 275 -11.77 41.00 59.32
C LYS A 275 -12.77 40.65 58.22
N GLU A 276 -12.50 41.06 56.98
CA GLU A 276 -13.30 40.68 55.81
C GLU A 276 -13.13 39.19 55.46
N GLN A 277 -11.92 38.62 55.60
CA GLN A 277 -11.69 37.17 55.48
C GLN A 277 -12.38 36.40 56.59
N ASN A 278 -12.37 36.88 57.83
CA ASN A 278 -13.05 36.22 58.94
C ASN A 278 -14.57 36.32 58.80
N ASN A 279 -15.10 37.44 58.31
CA ASN A 279 -16.51 37.55 57.95
C ASN A 279 -16.86 36.60 56.81
N LEU A 280 -16.00 36.47 55.79
CA LEU A 280 -16.18 35.53 54.68
C LEU A 280 -16.09 34.08 55.15
N ILE A 281 -15.16 33.74 56.05
CA ILE A 281 -15.05 32.43 56.69
C ILE A 281 -16.31 32.14 57.50
N ARG A 282 -16.80 33.09 58.30
CA ARG A 282 -18.03 32.93 59.07
C ARG A 282 -19.27 32.80 58.18
N LEU A 283 -19.30 33.53 57.06
CA LEU A 283 -20.35 33.41 56.06
C LEU A 283 -20.29 32.02 55.41
N LEU A 284 -19.08 31.53 55.06
CA LEU A 284 -18.87 30.19 54.53
C LEU A 284 -19.25 29.11 55.54
N GLU A 285 -18.90 29.24 56.81
CA GLU A 285 -19.32 28.33 57.89
C GLU A 285 -20.85 28.35 58.05
N GLU A 286 -21.49 29.52 58.00
CA GLU A 286 -22.96 29.63 58.04
C GLU A 286 -23.62 29.07 56.77
N TYR A 287 -22.97 29.17 55.61
CA TYR A 287 -23.41 28.53 54.36
C TYR A 287 -23.23 27.01 54.42
N GLU A 288 -22.11 26.51 54.95
CA GLU A 288 -21.85 25.09 55.17
C GLU A 288 -22.81 24.49 56.19
N GLU A 289 -23.14 25.23 57.25
CA GLU A 289 -24.09 24.82 58.28
C GLU A 289 -25.53 24.84 57.76
N LYS A 290 -25.92 25.84 56.96
CA LYS A 290 -27.21 25.87 56.23
C LYS A 290 -27.28 24.80 55.15
N GLU A 291 -26.19 24.50 54.46
CA GLU A 291 -26.11 23.41 53.49
C GLU A 291 -26.20 22.04 54.19
N ALA A 292 -25.57 21.87 55.34
CA ALA A 292 -25.68 20.68 56.18
C ALA A 292 -27.11 20.49 56.74
N ALA A 293 -27.77 21.57 57.14
CA ALA A 293 -29.17 21.55 57.56
C ALA A 293 -30.11 21.15 56.40
N LEU A 294 -29.92 21.71 55.20
CA LEU A 294 -30.65 21.32 53.99
C LEU A 294 -30.38 19.86 53.59
N LEU A 295 -29.17 19.32 53.82
CA LEU A 295 -28.83 17.92 53.57
C LEU A 295 -29.52 16.96 54.54
N GLN A 296 -29.68 17.35 55.82
CA GLN A 296 -30.43 16.58 56.80
C GLN A 296 -31.94 16.60 56.51
N GLU A 297 -32.47 17.73 56.05
CA GLU A 297 -33.88 17.87 55.64
C GLU A 297 -34.15 17.15 54.29
N ALA A 298 -33.18 17.10 53.38
CA ALA A 298 -33.25 16.34 52.13
C ALA A 298 -33.15 14.82 52.32
N ALA A 299 -32.59 14.33 53.44
CA ALA A 299 -32.50 12.90 53.71
C ALA A 299 -33.86 12.26 54.06
N THR A 300 -34.83 13.06 54.51
CA THR A 300 -36.18 12.60 54.93
C THR A 300 -37.23 12.68 53.81
N SER A 301 -36.92 13.30 52.67
CA SER A 301 -37.80 13.44 51.50
C SER A 301 -37.26 12.65 50.30
N GLU A 302 -38.13 11.95 49.56
CA GLU A 302 -37.75 11.18 48.35
C GLU A 302 -37.06 12.06 47.29
N THR A 303 -37.47 13.33 47.19
CA THR A 303 -36.88 14.33 46.28
C THR A 303 -35.45 14.71 46.68
N GLY A 304 -35.14 14.69 47.97
CA GLY A 304 -33.81 15.05 48.48
C GLY A 304 -32.79 13.91 48.32
N GLN A 305 -33.21 12.65 48.46
CA GLN A 305 -32.37 11.49 48.12
C GLN A 305 -31.95 11.49 46.64
N GLN A 306 -32.88 11.87 45.74
CA GLN A 306 -32.57 12.05 44.32
C GLN A 306 -31.57 13.20 44.08
N GLN A 307 -31.69 14.31 44.80
CA GLN A 307 -30.73 15.43 44.71
C GLN A 307 -29.32 15.04 45.21
N LEU A 308 -29.22 14.24 46.26
CA LEU A 308 -27.94 13.69 46.74
C LEU A 308 -27.29 12.76 45.71
N LEU A 309 -28.08 11.91 45.05
CA LEU A 309 -27.60 11.05 43.98
C LEU A 309 -27.12 11.88 42.78
N ILE A 310 -27.89 12.89 42.37
CA ILE A 310 -27.48 13.82 41.31
C ILE A 310 -26.16 14.51 41.69
N ARG A 311 -26.00 14.96 42.94
CA ARG A 311 -24.76 15.62 43.42
C ARG A 311 -23.54 14.67 43.44
N THR A 312 -23.73 13.42 43.86
CA THR A 312 -22.63 12.43 43.83
C THR A 312 -22.23 12.10 42.40
N LEU A 313 -23.20 11.95 41.50
CA LEU A 313 -22.96 11.74 40.07
C LEU A 313 -22.30 12.96 39.41
N THR A 314 -22.72 14.18 39.72
CA THR A 314 -22.08 15.40 39.19
C THR A 314 -20.65 15.53 39.68
N ASN A 315 -20.36 15.20 40.94
CA ASN A 315 -19.00 15.18 41.47
C ASN A 315 -18.12 14.11 40.81
N GLN A 316 -18.66 12.91 40.56
CA GLN A 316 -17.95 11.87 39.81
C GLN A 316 -17.67 12.31 38.36
N LEU A 317 -18.66 12.92 37.71
CA LEU A 317 -18.55 13.43 36.35
C LEU A 317 -17.53 14.58 36.26
N ASN A 318 -17.47 15.46 37.26
CA ASN A 318 -16.46 16.52 37.34
C ASN A 318 -15.05 15.96 37.56
N LYS A 319 -14.88 14.97 38.44
CA LYS A 319 -13.59 14.26 38.61
C LYS A 319 -13.13 13.58 37.31
N GLN A 320 -14.05 13.00 36.55
CA GLN A 320 -13.73 12.44 35.24
C GLN A 320 -13.35 13.53 34.23
N LYS A 321 -14.07 14.65 34.20
CA LYS A 321 -13.73 15.81 33.34
C LYS A 321 -12.35 16.37 33.66
N GLU A 322 -11.98 16.50 34.93
CA GLU A 322 -10.65 16.96 35.33
C GLU A 322 -9.55 16.00 34.87
N LYS A 323 -9.75 14.68 35.02
CA LYS A 323 -8.81 13.68 34.50
C LYS A 323 -8.66 13.76 32.99
N ILE A 324 -9.76 13.96 32.26
CA ILE A 324 -9.74 14.13 30.80
C ILE A 324 -8.99 15.41 30.42
N ASN A 325 -9.24 16.52 31.13
CA ASN A 325 -8.55 17.79 30.86
C ASN A 325 -7.05 17.68 31.12
N ASN A 326 -6.64 17.06 32.23
CA ASN A 326 -5.22 16.83 32.52
C ASN A 326 -4.55 15.91 31.48
N SER A 327 -5.28 14.91 30.98
CA SER A 327 -4.77 14.05 29.91
C SER A 327 -4.67 14.81 28.57
N LYS A 328 -5.61 15.71 28.29
CA LYS A 328 -5.58 16.58 27.09
C LYS A 328 -4.44 17.60 27.14
N THR A 329 -4.20 18.24 28.28
CA THR A 329 -3.09 19.18 28.42
C THR A 329 -1.75 18.47 28.24
N GLN A 330 -1.56 17.30 28.85
CA GLN A 330 -0.37 16.48 28.64
C GLN A 330 -0.19 16.04 27.18
N LEU A 331 -1.28 15.68 26.49
CA LEU A 331 -1.23 15.32 25.07
C LEU A 331 -0.81 16.52 24.21
N ASN A 332 -1.38 17.70 24.47
CA ASN A 332 -1.06 18.94 23.74
C ASN A 332 0.39 19.35 23.97
N GLU A 333 0.88 19.34 25.22
CA GLU A 333 2.28 19.62 25.54
C GLU A 333 3.25 18.64 24.86
N ALA A 334 2.89 17.35 24.78
CA ALA A 334 3.69 16.36 24.06
C ALA A 334 3.65 16.57 22.54
N GLN A 335 2.53 17.04 21.99
CA GLN A 335 2.41 17.40 20.57
C GLN A 335 3.25 18.63 20.22
N GLU A 336 3.19 19.68 21.04
CA GLU A 336 4.00 20.90 20.85
C GLU A 336 5.50 20.59 20.93
N LYS A 337 5.94 19.78 21.91
CA LYS A 337 7.34 19.34 22.00
C LYS A 337 7.77 18.58 20.75
N LYS A 338 6.93 17.67 20.23
CA LYS A 338 7.23 16.95 18.99
C LYS A 338 7.30 17.88 17.78
N GLN A 339 6.40 18.85 17.67
CA GLN A 339 6.41 19.84 16.59
C GLN A 339 7.70 20.68 16.63
N LEU A 340 8.09 21.18 17.80
CA LEU A 340 9.35 21.93 17.97
C LEU A 340 10.56 21.09 17.53
N THR A 341 10.68 19.84 18.00
CA THR A 341 11.81 18.97 17.59
C THR A 341 11.80 18.65 16.10
N PHE A 342 10.63 18.60 15.47
CA PHE A 342 10.48 18.35 14.04
C PHE A 342 10.88 19.57 13.21
N ASP A 343 10.51 20.76 13.67
CA ASP A 343 10.88 22.01 13.01
C ASP A 343 12.38 22.29 13.16
N GLU A 344 12.97 22.03 14.32
CA GLU A 344 14.43 22.08 14.52
C GLU A 344 15.18 21.11 13.59
N ALA A 345 14.68 19.88 13.42
CA ALA A 345 15.28 18.90 12.51
C ALA A 345 15.17 19.33 11.04
N LYS A 346 14.04 19.94 10.64
CA LYS A 346 13.87 20.51 9.29
C LYS A 346 14.84 21.65 9.04
N GLU A 347 14.99 22.57 9.98
CA GLU A 347 15.92 23.69 9.84
C GLU A 347 17.36 23.20 9.73
N ALA A 348 17.76 22.19 10.51
CA ALA A 348 19.07 21.58 10.41
C ALA A 348 19.32 20.94 9.03
N LEU A 349 18.32 20.22 8.49
CA LEU A 349 18.42 19.63 7.16
C LEU A 349 18.54 20.70 6.06
N ILE A 350 17.76 21.78 6.16
CA ILE A 350 17.81 22.90 5.21
C ILE A 350 19.19 23.59 5.27
N LYS A 351 19.78 23.75 6.46
CA LYS A 351 21.13 24.31 6.61
C LYS A 351 22.17 23.42 5.94
N GLN A 352 22.14 22.11 6.17
CA GLN A 352 23.06 21.16 5.53
C GLN A 352 22.93 21.19 4.00
N GLN A 353 21.71 21.25 3.46
CA GLN A 353 21.49 21.36 2.01
C GLN A 353 22.02 22.68 1.45
N ARG A 354 21.86 23.79 2.17
CA ARG A 354 22.41 25.09 1.75
C ARG A 354 23.94 25.08 1.71
N GLU A 355 24.59 24.52 2.73
CA GLU A 355 26.05 24.39 2.77
C GLU A 355 26.58 23.52 1.62
N GLN A 356 25.88 22.42 1.29
CA GLN A 356 26.23 21.59 0.13
C GLN A 356 26.12 22.38 -1.18
N ILE A 357 25.00 23.08 -1.41
CA ILE A 357 24.79 23.90 -2.60
C ILE A 357 25.85 25.01 -2.68
N GLU A 358 26.18 25.66 -1.57
CA GLU A 358 27.19 26.73 -1.54
C GLU A 358 28.58 26.18 -1.91
N SER A 359 28.94 24.99 -1.42
CA SER A 359 30.20 24.34 -1.81
C SER A 359 30.24 23.91 -3.28
N GLU A 360 29.10 23.48 -3.85
CA GLU A 360 28.99 23.16 -5.28
C GLU A 360 29.07 24.42 -6.15
N ILE A 361 28.43 25.52 -5.73
CA ILE A 361 28.55 26.81 -6.40
C ILE A 361 30.00 27.29 -6.40
N GLU A 362 30.70 27.20 -5.27
CA GLU A 362 32.10 27.62 -5.17
C GLU A 362 33.02 26.77 -6.08
N GLN A 363 32.73 25.48 -6.23
CA GLN A 363 33.43 24.62 -7.20
C GLN A 363 33.14 25.03 -8.64
N LEU A 364 31.87 25.27 -8.97
CA LEU A 364 31.45 25.72 -10.31
C LEU A 364 32.02 27.10 -10.67
N GLU A 365 32.17 28.01 -9.70
CA GLU A 365 32.81 29.31 -9.90
C GLU A 365 34.31 29.16 -10.20
N LYS A 366 35.01 28.28 -9.49
CA LYS A 366 36.42 27.95 -9.77
C LYS A 366 36.58 27.33 -11.16
N ASP A 367 35.68 26.42 -11.53
CA ASP A 367 35.68 25.82 -12.87
C ASP A 367 35.35 26.86 -13.95
N ALA A 368 34.42 27.77 -13.69
CA ALA A 368 34.06 28.86 -14.61
C ALA A 368 35.22 29.84 -14.84
N GLN A 369 36.05 30.12 -13.83
CA GLN A 369 37.27 30.94 -13.97
C GLN A 369 38.35 30.26 -14.80
N ASN A 370 38.36 28.92 -14.89
CA ASN A 370 39.31 28.14 -15.67
C ASN A 370 38.88 27.95 -17.14
N ILE A 371 37.67 28.38 -17.51
CA ILE A 371 37.12 28.26 -18.87
C ILE A 371 37.49 29.49 -19.71
N ASP A 372 37.91 29.27 -20.95
CA ASP A 372 38.28 30.32 -21.90
C ASP A 372 37.13 31.35 -22.09
N PRO A 373 37.37 32.66 -21.85
CA PRO A 373 36.33 33.69 -21.84
C PRO A 373 35.62 33.87 -23.20
N GLU A 374 36.25 33.47 -24.31
CA GLU A 374 35.62 33.53 -25.64
C GLU A 374 34.58 32.42 -25.84
N SER A 375 34.88 31.21 -25.36
CA SER A 375 33.94 30.09 -25.33
C SER A 375 32.72 30.38 -24.44
N LEU A 376 32.93 31.02 -23.28
CA LEU A 376 31.87 31.40 -22.34
C LEU A 376 30.88 32.39 -22.97
N LYS A 377 31.38 33.42 -23.66
CA LYS A 377 30.53 34.39 -24.38
C LYS A 377 29.71 33.73 -25.48
N ARG A 378 30.30 32.77 -26.22
CA ARG A 378 29.57 32.02 -27.25
C ARG A 378 28.46 31.16 -26.65
N VAL A 379 28.72 30.49 -25.53
CA VAL A 379 27.71 29.70 -24.81
C VAL A 379 26.61 30.59 -24.22
N GLN A 380 26.93 31.77 -23.69
CA GLN A 380 25.93 32.73 -23.20
C GLN A 380 25.00 33.22 -24.33
N ILE A 381 25.55 33.52 -25.51
CA ILE A 381 24.75 33.90 -26.67
C ILE A 381 23.84 32.74 -27.10
N LEU A 382 24.38 31.53 -27.24
CA LEU A 382 23.61 30.34 -27.60
C LEU A 382 22.55 29.99 -26.55
N MET A 383 22.81 30.20 -25.27
CA MET A 383 21.85 29.98 -24.19
C MET A 383 20.72 31.01 -24.23
N GLY A 384 21.04 32.28 -24.49
CA GLY A 384 20.04 33.33 -24.72
C GLY A 384 19.16 33.03 -25.95
N GLU A 385 19.76 32.57 -27.05
CA GLU A 385 19.04 32.11 -28.23
C GLU A 385 18.14 30.90 -27.90
N TYR A 386 18.66 29.91 -27.18
CA TYR A 386 17.89 28.74 -26.75
C TYR A 386 16.71 29.11 -25.85
N GLU A 387 16.90 29.99 -24.86
CA GLU A 387 15.83 30.47 -24.00
C GLU A 387 14.76 31.24 -24.78
N SER A 388 15.18 32.07 -25.74
CA SER A 388 14.26 32.80 -26.61
C SER A 388 13.44 31.84 -27.49
N LEU A 389 14.09 30.82 -28.07
CA LEU A 389 13.43 29.77 -28.87
C LEU A 389 12.47 28.95 -28.01
N LYS A 390 12.86 28.60 -26.78
CA LYS A 390 12.01 27.87 -25.84
C LYS A 390 10.77 28.68 -25.45
N LYS A 391 10.93 29.98 -25.17
CA LYS A 391 9.78 30.89 -24.95
C LYS A 391 8.85 30.90 -26.16
N GLN A 392 9.39 31.09 -27.37
CA GLN A 392 8.60 31.03 -28.60
C GLN A 392 7.90 29.69 -28.82
N GLU A 393 8.54 28.56 -28.49
CA GLU A 393 7.93 27.23 -28.56
C GLU A 393 6.75 27.12 -27.59
N THR A 394 6.93 27.56 -26.34
CA THR A 394 5.84 27.55 -25.35
C THR A 394 4.67 28.45 -25.77
N GLU A 395 4.95 29.63 -26.31
CA GLU A 395 3.92 30.54 -26.82
C GLU A 395 3.19 29.93 -28.03
N LYS A 396 3.91 29.34 -28.99
CA LYS A 396 3.30 28.65 -30.13
C LYS A 396 2.45 27.46 -29.67
N LYS A 397 2.95 26.66 -28.73
CA LYS A 397 2.21 25.53 -28.16
C LYS A 397 0.94 25.99 -27.45
N ASN A 398 0.98 27.10 -26.74
CA ASN A 398 -0.19 27.69 -26.10
C ASN A 398 -1.18 28.24 -27.14
N LYS A 399 -0.70 28.89 -28.21
CA LYS A 399 -1.54 29.32 -29.35
C LYS A 399 -2.25 28.14 -30.02
N TYR A 400 -1.53 27.07 -30.35
CA TYR A 400 -2.13 25.88 -30.96
C TYR A 400 -3.11 25.16 -30.04
N LYS A 401 -2.85 25.15 -28.72
CA LYS A 401 -3.83 24.63 -27.75
C LYS A 401 -5.09 25.49 -27.72
N ALA A 402 -4.97 26.81 -27.74
CA ALA A 402 -6.12 27.71 -27.75
C ALA A 402 -6.94 27.57 -29.03
N GLU A 403 -6.28 27.53 -30.19
CA GLU A 403 -6.91 27.32 -31.50
C GLU A 403 -7.62 25.96 -31.56
N LYS A 404 -6.99 24.90 -31.04
CA LYS A 404 -7.61 23.58 -30.93
C LYS A 404 -8.92 23.64 -30.13
N VAL A 405 -8.92 24.31 -28.98
CA VAL A 405 -10.13 24.44 -28.14
C VAL A 405 -11.21 25.26 -28.85
N GLN A 406 -10.83 26.32 -29.57
CA GLN A 406 -11.77 27.10 -30.37
C GLN A 406 -12.43 26.25 -31.46
N LEU A 407 -11.63 25.46 -32.20
CA LEU A 407 -12.15 24.54 -33.21
C LEU A 407 -13.04 23.45 -32.61
N GLU A 408 -12.68 22.88 -31.46
CA GLU A 408 -13.53 21.91 -30.75
C GLU A 408 -14.88 22.54 -30.32
N GLN A 409 -14.87 23.80 -29.88
CA GLN A 409 -16.10 24.53 -29.56
C GLN A 409 -16.94 24.83 -30.81
N GLU A 410 -16.32 25.17 -31.93
CA GLU A 410 -17.01 25.36 -33.21
C GLU A 410 -17.62 24.07 -33.74
N ILE A 411 -16.87 22.95 -33.67
CA ILE A 411 -17.37 21.62 -34.01
C ILE A 411 -18.56 21.27 -33.11
N SER A 412 -18.47 21.49 -31.80
CA SER A 412 -19.58 21.22 -30.88
C SER A 412 -20.82 22.09 -31.18
N LYS A 413 -20.64 23.37 -31.54
CA LYS A 413 -21.74 24.24 -31.99
C LYS A 413 -22.37 23.74 -33.28
N LEU A 414 -21.57 23.26 -34.23
CA LEU A 414 -22.06 22.71 -35.50
C LEU A 414 -22.78 21.37 -35.27
N GLU A 415 -22.26 20.50 -34.41
CA GLU A 415 -22.93 19.26 -34.00
C GLU A 415 -24.26 19.53 -33.29
N ALA A 416 -24.32 20.56 -32.45
CA ALA A 416 -25.56 20.96 -31.79
C ALA A 416 -26.60 21.48 -32.79
N ARG A 417 -26.18 22.28 -33.79
CA ARG A 417 -27.06 22.72 -34.89
C ARG A 417 -27.54 21.54 -35.76
N LEU A 418 -26.64 20.61 -36.09
CA LEU A 418 -27.01 19.41 -36.84
C LEU A 418 -28.05 18.57 -36.06
N LYS A 419 -27.91 18.48 -34.73
CA LYS A 419 -28.87 17.77 -33.88
C LYS A 419 -30.21 18.50 -33.71
N SER A 420 -30.24 19.83 -33.76
CA SER A 420 -31.52 20.57 -33.76
C SER A 420 -32.26 20.40 -35.08
N ASP A 421 -31.55 20.52 -36.21
CA ASP A 421 -32.16 20.42 -37.54
C ASP A 421 -32.75 19.02 -37.81
N MET A 422 -32.21 17.96 -37.19
CA MET A 422 -32.74 16.59 -37.29
C MET A 422 -33.94 16.29 -36.36
N ASN A 423 -34.19 17.13 -35.37
CA ASN A 423 -35.35 17.01 -34.48
C ASN A 423 -36.55 17.83 -34.98
N ASP A 424 -36.31 18.91 -35.71
CA ASP A 424 -37.36 19.78 -36.26
C ASP A 424 -37.86 19.32 -37.66
N ASP A 425 -37.38 18.18 -38.17
CA ASP A 425 -37.82 17.62 -39.44
C ASP A 425 -39.23 17.01 -39.28
N PRO A 426 -40.29 17.56 -39.90
CA PRO A 426 -41.68 17.13 -39.70
C PRO A 426 -41.93 15.67 -40.10
N GLU A 427 -41.03 15.04 -40.86
CA GLU A 427 -41.07 13.60 -41.15
C GLU A 427 -40.75 12.73 -39.93
N ASN A 428 -39.89 13.17 -39.02
CA ASN A 428 -39.50 12.41 -37.82
C ASN A 428 -40.63 12.41 -36.77
N GLU A 429 -41.33 13.52 -36.62
CA GLU A 429 -42.55 13.57 -35.79
C GLU A 429 -43.67 12.69 -36.37
N ARG A 430 -43.85 12.70 -37.69
CA ARG A 430 -44.82 11.80 -38.36
C ARG A 430 -44.44 10.33 -38.19
N MET A 431 -43.15 9.99 -38.27
CA MET A 431 -42.67 8.62 -38.08
C MET A 431 -42.94 8.13 -36.65
N LYS A 432 -42.70 8.97 -35.63
CA LYS A 432 -43.05 8.65 -34.23
C LYS A 432 -44.55 8.44 -34.03
N GLN A 433 -45.39 9.27 -34.64
CA GLN A 433 -46.85 9.10 -34.58
C GLN A 433 -47.31 7.79 -35.26
N ILE A 434 -46.68 7.42 -36.38
CA ILE A 434 -46.96 6.15 -37.07
C ILE A 434 -46.56 4.95 -36.21
N ASP A 435 -45.40 5.00 -35.54
CA ASP A 435 -44.94 3.94 -34.64
C ASP A 435 -45.85 3.78 -33.42
N GLU A 436 -46.31 4.88 -32.82
CA GLU A 436 -47.30 4.85 -31.74
C GLU A 436 -48.63 4.24 -32.19
N GLN A 437 -49.11 4.57 -33.39
CA GLN A 437 -50.31 3.96 -33.97
C GLN A 437 -50.11 2.47 -34.23
N PHE A 438 -48.95 2.05 -34.72
CA PHE A 438 -48.61 0.65 -34.93
C PHE A 438 -48.60 -0.15 -33.63
N GLN A 439 -48.04 0.41 -32.56
CA GLN A 439 -48.03 -0.23 -31.24
C GLN A 439 -49.45 -0.39 -30.70
N GLN A 440 -50.30 0.64 -30.80
CA GLN A 440 -51.69 0.56 -30.37
C GLN A 440 -52.49 -0.49 -31.16
N ILE A 441 -52.24 -0.63 -32.46
CA ILE A 441 -52.87 -1.65 -33.29
C ILE A 441 -52.40 -3.04 -32.87
N ASN A 442 -51.09 -3.23 -32.66
CA ASN A 442 -50.54 -4.50 -32.17
C ASN A 442 -51.11 -4.91 -30.82
N ASP A 443 -51.26 -3.97 -29.89
CA ASP A 443 -51.86 -4.24 -28.57
C ASP A 443 -53.34 -4.63 -28.68
N ARG A 444 -54.09 -3.98 -29.58
CA ARG A 444 -55.48 -4.37 -29.88
C ARG A 444 -55.55 -5.76 -30.50
N LEU A 445 -54.62 -6.08 -31.39
CA LEU A 445 -54.55 -7.37 -32.07
C LEU A 445 -54.15 -8.49 -31.09
N GLN A 446 -53.23 -8.21 -30.15
CA GLN A 446 -52.91 -9.11 -29.05
C GLN A 446 -54.12 -9.34 -28.12
N LYS A 447 -54.86 -8.28 -27.77
CA LYS A 447 -56.10 -8.39 -26.99
C LYS A 447 -57.17 -9.21 -27.71
N GLN A 448 -57.33 -9.04 -29.03
CA GLN A 448 -58.25 -9.85 -29.83
C GLN A 448 -57.79 -11.30 -29.95
N ARG A 449 -56.49 -11.56 -30.09
CA ARG A 449 -55.95 -12.92 -30.07
C ARG A 449 -56.20 -13.62 -28.74
N LEU A 450 -56.11 -12.90 -27.62
CA LEU A 450 -56.44 -13.45 -26.29
C LEU A 450 -57.93 -13.77 -26.14
N LEU A 451 -58.82 -13.00 -26.78
CA LEU A 451 -60.27 -13.26 -26.79
C LEU A 451 -60.69 -14.43 -27.69
N LEU A 452 -59.89 -14.78 -28.71
CA LEU A 452 -60.14 -15.89 -29.63
C LEU A 452 -59.61 -17.26 -29.13
N VAL A 453 -58.94 -17.29 -27.98
CA VAL A 453 -58.34 -18.50 -27.38
C VAL A 453 -59.21 -19.12 -26.26
N HIS A 454 -60.40 -18.57 -26.00
CA HIS A 454 -61.46 -19.17 -25.18
C HIS A 454 -62.64 -19.60 -26.05
#